data_AF-B2IEH8-F1
#
_entry.id   AF-B2IEH8-F1
#
_cell.length_a   1.000
_cell.length_b   1.000
_cell.length_c   1.000
_cell.angle_alpha   90.00
_cell.angle_beta   90.00
_cell.angle_gamma   90.00
#
_symmetry.space_group_name_H-M   'P 1'
#
loop_
_entity.id
_entity.type
_entity.pdbx_description
1 polymer ?
#
loop_
_entity_poly.entity_id
_entity_poly.type
_entity_poly.pdbx_seq_one_letter_code
_entity_poly.pdbx_strand_id
1 'polypeptide(L)'
;MIHALSLLLLCQLLGEIAVRALGISLPGPVAGLLFLFLWLSWRGWQAGDTDPVVPPEIETLATTLLRYLAVLFIPVAVGVMEQVHMLRAYGLGILLSVALSGIAALAVTSLVFEWVMRRTLPPGNLDFQATGETPQREESLPETKGADTHA
;
A
#
# COMPACT_ATOMS: atom_id res chain seq x y z
N MET A 1 -2.75 14.88 14.17
CA MET A 1 -3.93 13.97 14.09
C MET A 1 -5.18 14.69 13.60
N ILE A 2 -5.72 15.70 14.31
CA ILE A 2 -6.91 16.44 13.86
C ILE A 2 -6.68 17.11 12.51
N HIS A 3 -5.50 17.70 12.29
CA HIS A 3 -5.19 18.36 11.02
C HIS A 3 -5.21 17.36 9.84
N ALA A 4 -4.56 16.21 9.99
CA ALA A 4 -4.60 15.13 9.01
C ALA A 4 -6.03 14.61 8.76
N LEU A 5 -6.84 14.42 9.82
CA LEU A 5 -8.21 13.95 9.69
C LEU A 5 -9.10 14.98 8.98
N SER A 6 -8.99 16.26 9.35
CA SER A 6 -9.71 17.34 8.69
C SER A 6 -9.33 17.45 7.21
N LEU A 7 -8.04 17.28 6.87
CA LEU A 7 -7.60 17.27 5.48
C LEU A 7 -8.17 16.08 4.70
N LEU A 8 -8.14 14.87 5.30
CA LEU A 8 -8.73 13.66 4.71
C LEU A 8 -10.22 13.86 4.47
N LEU A 9 -10.97 14.36 5.45
CA LEU A 9 -12.41 14.62 5.34
C LEU A 9 -12.73 15.72 4.34
N LEU A 10 -11.90 16.77 4.25
CA LEU A 10 -12.05 17.82 3.24
C LEU A 10 -11.86 17.26 1.83
N CYS A 11 -10.82 16.46 1.61
CA CYS A 11 -10.60 15.80 0.32
C CYS A 11 -11.74 14.85 -0.01
N GLN A 12 -12.25 14.11 0.97
CA GLN A 12 -13.41 13.23 0.82
C GLN A 12 -14.69 13.99 0.47
N LEU A 13 -14.93 15.14 1.09
CA LEU A 13 -16.05 16.02 0.76
C LEU A 13 -15.93 16.55 -0.68
N LEU A 14 -14.73 16.99 -1.09
CA LEU A 14 -14.47 17.43 -2.46
C LEU A 14 -14.68 16.29 -3.47
N GLY A 15 -14.22 15.09 -3.15
CA GLY A 15 -14.44 13.88 -3.96
C GLY A 15 -15.93 13.55 -4.10
N GLU A 16 -16.69 13.59 -3.00
CA GLU A 16 -18.14 13.38 -3.01
C GLU A 16 -18.86 14.43 -3.85
N ILE A 17 -18.49 15.71 -3.72
CA ILE A 17 -19.05 16.81 -4.53
C ILE A 17 -18.75 16.56 -6.01
N ALA A 18 -17.51 16.22 -6.36
CA ALA A 18 -17.11 15.97 -7.74
C ALA A 18 -17.83 14.76 -8.35
N VAL A 19 -17.90 13.64 -7.63
CA VAL A 19 -18.63 12.43 -8.05
C VAL A 19 -20.11 12.73 -8.30
N ARG A 20 -20.76 13.46 -7.38
CA ARG A 20 -22.16 13.84 -7.52
C ARG A 20 -22.39 14.82 -8.67
N ALA A 21 -21.49 15.79 -8.86
CA ALA A 21 -21.59 16.77 -9.93
C ALA A 21 -21.37 16.16 -11.32
N LEU A 22 -20.44 15.19 -11.43
CA LEU A 22 -20.12 14.50 -12.69
C LEU A 22 -21.05 13.31 -12.99
N GLY A 23 -21.89 12.90 -12.02
CA GLY A 23 -22.82 11.77 -12.19
C GLY A 23 -22.14 10.40 -12.29
N ILE A 24 -20.92 10.26 -11.75
CA ILE A 24 -20.13 9.03 -11.87
C ILE A 24 -20.50 8.05 -10.74
N SER A 25 -20.60 6.75 -11.04
CA SER A 25 -20.86 5.70 -10.04
C SER A 25 -19.60 5.28 -9.27
N LEU A 26 -18.88 6.24 -8.68
CA LEU A 26 -17.75 5.97 -7.79
C LEU A 26 -18.11 6.29 -6.34
N PRO A 27 -17.60 5.56 -5.33
CA PRO A 27 -17.71 5.98 -3.95
C PRO A 27 -16.91 7.28 -3.75
N GLY A 28 -17.53 8.32 -3.18
CA GLY A 28 -16.83 9.57 -2.81
C GLY A 28 -15.54 9.39 -2.00
N PRO A 29 -15.43 8.41 -1.05
CA PRO A 29 -14.15 8.13 -0.39
C PRO A 29 -13.00 7.84 -1.35
N VAL A 30 -13.24 7.08 -2.42
CA VAL A 30 -12.21 6.70 -3.40
C VAL A 30 -11.78 7.93 -4.22
N ALA A 31 -12.74 8.74 -4.65
CA ALA A 31 -12.45 9.99 -5.36
C ALA A 31 -11.69 10.99 -4.47
N GLY A 32 -12.04 11.07 -3.18
CA GLY A 32 -11.33 11.91 -2.21
C GLY A 32 -9.89 11.47 -1.97
N LEU A 33 -9.62 10.16 -1.94
CA LEU A 33 -8.26 9.63 -1.86
C LEU A 33 -7.44 9.96 -3.11
N LEU A 34 -8.05 9.93 -4.31
CA LEU A 34 -7.39 10.38 -5.53
C LEU A 34 -7.06 11.88 -5.46
N PHE A 35 -7.99 12.71 -4.97
CA PHE A 35 -7.75 14.14 -4.79
C PHE A 35 -6.61 14.41 -3.80
N LEU A 36 -6.61 13.69 -2.67
CA LEU A 36 -5.53 13.74 -1.68
C LEU A 36 -4.19 13.34 -2.31
N PHE A 37 -4.14 12.21 -3.03
CA PHE A 37 -2.94 11.74 -3.73
C PHE A 37 -2.41 12.77 -4.74
N LEU A 38 -3.28 13.37 -5.56
CA LEU A 38 -2.89 14.40 -6.52
C LEU A 38 -2.32 15.64 -5.82
N TRP A 39 -2.92 16.06 -4.70
CA TRP A 39 -2.43 17.17 -3.89
C TRP A 39 -1.03 16.88 -3.30
N LEU A 40 -0.83 15.69 -2.74
CA LEU A 40 0.46 15.25 -2.20
C LEU A 40 1.53 15.14 -3.29
N SER A 41 1.16 14.63 -4.46
CA SER A 41 2.05 14.51 -5.63
C SER A 41 2.44 15.88 -6.17
N TRP A 42 1.47 16.81 -6.28
CA TRP A 42 1.74 18.18 -6.71
C TRP A 42 2.70 18.89 -5.74
N ARG A 43 2.55 18.68 -4.43
CA ARG A 43 3.46 19.23 -3.43
C ARG A 43 4.88 18.68 -3.54
N GLY A 44 5.04 17.39 -3.83
CA GLY A 44 6.35 16.78 -4.09
C GLY A 44 7.01 17.33 -5.34
N TRP A 45 6.24 17.44 -6.43
CA TRP A 45 6.73 18.02 -7.69
C TRP A 45 7.20 19.47 -7.53
N GLN A 46 6.51 20.28 -6.73
CA GLN A 46 6.95 21.65 -6.41
C GLN A 46 8.25 21.72 -5.62
N ALA A 47 8.54 20.70 -4.80
CA ALA A 47 9.79 20.60 -4.05
C ALA A 47 10.98 20.11 -4.90
N GLY A 48 10.73 19.71 -6.16
CA GLY A 48 11.74 19.12 -7.05
C GLY A 48 11.97 17.63 -6.84
N ASP A 49 11.19 17.01 -5.94
CA ASP A 49 11.24 15.58 -5.69
C ASP A 49 10.35 14.82 -6.68
N THR A 50 10.80 13.62 -7.07
CA THR A 50 9.99 12.72 -7.92
C THR A 50 8.90 12.02 -7.12
N ASP A 51 9.09 11.90 -5.81
CA ASP A 51 8.18 11.19 -4.91
C ASP A 51 7.20 12.14 -4.19
N PRO A 52 5.96 11.70 -3.91
CA PRO A 52 5.01 12.47 -3.11
C PRO A 52 5.53 12.74 -1.70
N VAL A 53 5.54 14.00 -1.27
CA VAL A 53 5.98 14.36 0.09
C VAL A 53 4.81 14.18 1.06
N VAL A 54 4.82 13.09 1.83
CA VAL A 54 3.76 12.77 2.82
C VAL A 54 4.11 13.33 4.21
N PRO A 55 3.26 14.18 4.84
CA PRO A 55 3.45 14.59 6.22
C PRO A 55 3.32 13.38 7.18
N PRO A 56 4.12 13.33 8.27
CA PRO A 56 4.11 12.20 9.22
C PRO A 56 2.74 12.02 9.90
N GLU A 57 1.96 13.09 10.03
CA GLU A 57 0.61 13.02 10.58
C GLU A 57 -0.38 12.28 9.68
N ILE A 58 -0.24 12.39 8.35
CA ILE A 58 -1.09 11.68 7.39
C ILE A 58 -0.73 10.21 7.38
N GLU A 59 0.56 9.88 7.43
CA GLU A 59 1.04 8.50 7.55
C GLU A 59 0.55 7.83 8.85
N THR A 60 0.65 8.54 9.97
CA THR A 60 0.14 8.04 11.27
C THR A 60 -1.38 7.84 11.24
N LEU A 61 -2.12 8.74 10.60
CA LEU A 61 -3.56 8.58 10.43
C LEU A 61 -3.89 7.37 9.54
N ALA A 62 -3.22 7.23 8.40
CA ALA A 62 -3.43 6.13 7.47
C ALA A 62 -3.13 4.77 8.11
N THR A 63 -2.01 4.64 8.82
CA THR A 63 -1.64 3.42 9.57
C THR A 63 -2.64 3.11 10.68
N THR A 64 -3.14 4.14 11.38
CA THR A 64 -4.20 3.97 12.39
C THR A 64 -5.51 3.50 11.76
N LEU A 65 -5.95 4.10 10.64
CA LEU A 65 -7.15 3.66 9.93
C LEU A 65 -7.02 2.24 9.39
N LEU A 66 -5.86 1.87 8.84
CA LEU A 66 -5.55 0.51 8.39
C LEU A 66 -5.66 -0.50 9.53
N ARG A 67 -5.25 -0.15 10.75
CA ARG A 67 -5.42 -1.00 11.94
C ARG A 67 -6.90 -1.26 12.27
N TYR A 68 -7.78 -0.27 12.05
CA TYR A 68 -9.21 -0.38 12.31
C TYR A 68 -10.05 -0.70 11.06
N LEU A 69 -9.42 -1.09 9.97
CA LEU A 69 -10.06 -1.32 8.67
C LEU A 69 -11.14 -2.42 8.73
N ALA A 70 -11.00 -3.41 9.61
CA ALA A 70 -12.06 -4.39 9.87
C ALA A 70 -13.36 -3.72 10.37
N VAL A 71 -13.25 -2.70 11.25
CA VAL A 71 -14.41 -1.92 11.73
C VAL A 71 -15.00 -1.07 10.60
N LEU A 72 -14.14 -0.50 9.74
CA LEU A 72 -14.57 0.31 8.59
C LEU A 72 -15.30 -0.50 7.51
N PHE A 73 -15.12 -1.82 7.46
CA PHE A 73 -15.85 -2.71 6.56
C PHE A 73 -17.16 -3.26 7.10
N ILE A 74 -17.45 -3.08 8.39
CA ILE A 74 -18.74 -3.48 8.99
C ILE A 74 -19.93 -2.89 8.22
N PRO A 75 -19.97 -1.60 7.85
CA PRO A 75 -21.11 -1.01 7.14
C PRO A 75 -21.40 -1.71 5.80
N VAL A 76 -20.34 -2.09 5.07
CA VAL A 76 -20.47 -2.84 3.81
C VAL A 76 -21.00 -4.25 4.09
N ALA A 77 -20.47 -4.93 5.11
CA ALA A 77 -20.90 -6.28 5.48
C ALA A 77 -22.38 -6.31 5.94
N VAL A 78 -22.82 -5.32 6.72
CA VAL A 78 -24.21 -5.18 7.15
C VAL A 78 -25.13 -4.96 5.95
N GLY A 79 -24.72 -4.15 4.97
CA GLY A 79 -25.48 -3.96 3.72
C GLY A 79 -25.69 -5.25 2.92
N VAL A 80 -24.73 -6.19 2.95
CA VAL A 80 -24.89 -7.52 2.33
C VAL A 80 -25.88 -8.39 3.13
N MET A 81 -25.90 -8.28 4.46
CA MET A 81 -26.82 -9.04 5.31
C MET A 81 -28.28 -8.64 5.11
N GLU A 82 -28.58 -7.42 4.69
CA GLU A 82 -29.94 -7.02 4.27
C GLU A 82 -30.50 -7.89 3.13
N GLN A 83 -29.63 -8.53 2.35
CA GLN A 83 -29.99 -9.41 1.22
C GLN A 83 -29.80 -10.89 1.55
N VAL A 84 -29.89 -11.27 2.83
CA VAL A 84 -29.64 -12.64 3.32
C VAL A 84 -30.42 -13.73 2.57
N HIS A 85 -31.63 -13.42 2.08
CA HIS A 85 -32.44 -14.36 1.31
C HIS A 85 -31.76 -14.77 -0.02
N MET A 86 -31.22 -13.80 -0.76
CA MET A 86 -30.44 -14.07 -1.99
C MET A 86 -29.15 -14.81 -1.65
N LEU A 87 -28.50 -14.44 -0.55
CA LEU A 87 -27.26 -15.08 -0.11
C LEU A 87 -27.50 -16.55 0.31
N ARG A 88 -28.65 -16.89 0.89
CA ARG A 88 -29.01 -18.29 1.19
C ARG A 88 -29.30 -19.10 -0.08
N ALA A 89 -29.92 -18.50 -1.08
CA ALA A 89 -30.24 -19.19 -2.33
C ALA A 89 -29.00 -19.44 -3.21
N TYR A 90 -28.09 -18.46 -3.29
CA TYR A 90 -26.97 -18.48 -4.24
C TYR A 90 -25.58 -18.40 -3.59
N GLY A 91 -25.49 -18.45 -2.26
CA GLY A 91 -24.25 -18.17 -1.51
C GLY A 91 -23.07 -19.03 -1.89
N LEU A 92 -23.29 -20.33 -2.13
CA LEU A 92 -22.23 -21.22 -2.61
C LEU A 92 -21.72 -20.82 -4.00
N GLY A 93 -22.63 -20.45 -4.91
CA GLY A 93 -22.26 -19.98 -6.25
C GLY A 93 -21.48 -18.66 -6.20
N ILE A 94 -21.91 -17.72 -5.35
CA ILE A 94 -21.22 -16.44 -5.12
C ILE A 94 -19.82 -16.70 -4.54
N LEU A 95 -19.71 -17.54 -3.51
CA LEU A 95 -18.43 -17.86 -2.87
C LEU A 95 -17.45 -18.47 -3.86
N LEU A 96 -17.88 -19.48 -4.63
CA LEU A 96 -17.03 -20.12 -5.64
C LEU A 96 -16.65 -19.15 -6.75
N SER A 97 -17.59 -18.34 -7.23
CA SER A 97 -17.34 -17.34 -8.27
C SER A 97 -16.30 -16.30 -7.81
N VAL A 98 -16.46 -15.75 -6.61
CA VAL A 98 -15.53 -14.76 -6.05
C VAL A 98 -14.15 -15.38 -5.78
N ALA A 99 -14.10 -16.58 -5.20
CA ALA A 99 -12.83 -17.25 -4.93
C ALA A 99 -12.06 -17.59 -6.21
N LEU A 100 -12.73 -18.23 -7.18
CA LEU A 100 -12.10 -18.62 -8.45
C LEU A 100 -11.71 -17.40 -9.28
N SER A 101 -12.56 -16.38 -9.35
CA SER A 101 -12.24 -15.14 -10.08
C SER A 101 -11.11 -14.35 -9.42
N GLY A 102 -11.04 -14.31 -8.08
CA GLY A 102 -9.93 -13.68 -7.36
C GLY A 102 -8.59 -14.36 -7.64
N ILE A 103 -8.56 -15.70 -7.56
CA ILE A 103 -7.36 -16.48 -7.90
C ILE A 103 -6.98 -16.27 -9.37
N ALA A 104 -7.95 -16.33 -10.28
CA ALA A 104 -7.71 -16.11 -11.69
C ALA A 104 -7.18 -14.69 -11.97
N ALA A 105 -7.76 -13.66 -11.35
CA ALA A 105 -7.31 -12.28 -11.50
C ALA A 105 -5.87 -12.10 -11.01
N LEU A 106 -5.51 -12.67 -9.86
CA LEU A 106 -4.13 -12.64 -9.35
C LEU A 106 -3.16 -13.39 -10.28
N ALA A 107 -3.55 -14.57 -10.76
CA ALA A 107 -2.73 -15.36 -11.69
C ALA A 107 -2.49 -14.60 -13.00
N VAL A 108 -3.55 -14.04 -13.59
CA VAL A 108 -3.45 -13.27 -14.84
C VAL A 108 -2.62 -12.02 -14.64
N THR A 109 -2.84 -11.26 -13.55
CA THR A 109 -2.05 -10.05 -13.24
C THR A 109 -0.57 -10.38 -13.11
N SER A 110 -0.23 -11.44 -12.38
CA SER A 110 1.15 -11.90 -12.20
C SER A 110 1.80 -12.30 -13.53
N LEU A 111 1.11 -13.10 -14.35
CA LEU A 111 1.60 -13.53 -15.67
C LEU A 111 1.81 -12.36 -16.63
N VAL A 112 0.86 -11.41 -16.67
CA VAL A 112 0.98 -10.20 -17.50
C VAL A 112 2.16 -9.36 -17.05
N PHE A 113 2.33 -9.17 -15.73
CA PHE A 113 3.45 -8.42 -15.18
C PHE A 113 4.78 -9.08 -15.55
N GLU A 114 4.90 -10.39 -15.34
CA GLU A 114 6.09 -11.17 -15.72
C GLU A 114 6.38 -11.06 -17.22
N TRP A 115 5.36 -11.15 -18.06
CA TRP A 115 5.50 -11.04 -19.51
C TRP A 115 5.98 -9.65 -19.95
N VAL A 116 5.42 -8.58 -19.37
CA VAL A 116 5.89 -7.20 -19.64
C VAL A 116 7.32 -7.02 -19.17
N MET A 117 7.65 -7.53 -17.98
CA MET A 117 8.98 -7.41 -17.37
C MET A 117 10.03 -8.14 -18.22
N ARG A 118 9.73 -9.36 -18.69
CA ARG A 118 10.59 -10.13 -19.61
C ARG A 118 10.83 -9.43 -20.96
N ARG A 119 9.93 -8.54 -21.39
CA ARG A 119 10.05 -7.80 -22.66
C ARG A 119 10.73 -6.44 -22.50
N THR A 120 10.61 -5.83 -21.32
CA THR A 120 11.07 -4.46 -21.08
C THR A 120 12.46 -4.41 -20.46
N LEU A 121 12.88 -5.46 -19.72
CA LEU A 121 14.23 -5.52 -19.18
C LEU A 121 15.22 -6.11 -20.20
N PRO A 122 16.33 -5.41 -20.49
CA PRO A 122 17.52 -6.03 -21.07
C PRO A 122 18.00 -7.17 -20.16
N PRO A 123 18.67 -8.22 -20.69
CA PRO A 123 19.29 -9.25 -19.86
C PRO A 123 20.40 -8.61 -19.01
N GLY A 124 20.02 -8.13 -17.84
CA GLY A 124 20.90 -7.62 -16.80
C GLY A 124 21.07 -8.68 -15.74
N ASN A 125 22.32 -9.04 -15.45
CA ASN A 125 22.71 -10.03 -14.45
C ASN A 125 21.96 -9.75 -13.14
N LEU A 126 20.95 -10.57 -12.85
CA LEU A 126 20.34 -10.63 -11.53
C LEU A 126 21.32 -11.38 -10.64
N ASP A 127 22.42 -10.72 -10.29
CA ASP A 127 23.11 -11.01 -9.05
C ASP A 127 22.11 -10.66 -7.96
N PHE A 128 21.33 -11.67 -7.57
CA PHE A 128 20.61 -11.66 -6.32
C PHE A 128 21.68 -11.51 -5.25
N GLN A 129 22.04 -10.27 -4.92
CA GLN A 129 22.61 -9.94 -3.63
C GLN A 129 21.55 -10.36 -2.64
N ALA A 130 21.58 -11.64 -2.27
CA ALA A 130 21.24 -12.05 -0.94
C ALA A 130 22.06 -11.10 -0.06
N THR A 131 21.39 -10.08 0.46
CA THR A 131 21.85 -9.29 1.59
C THR A 131 21.93 -10.27 2.75
N GLY A 132 22.97 -11.11 2.72
CA GLY A 132 23.48 -11.80 3.87
C GLY A 132 24.00 -10.68 4.75
N GLU A 133 23.18 -10.28 5.73
CA GLU A 133 23.71 -9.69 6.93
C GLU A 133 24.76 -10.68 7.47
N THR A 134 26.03 -10.43 7.16
CA THR A 134 27.15 -11.12 7.78
C THR A 134 27.07 -10.81 9.27
N PRO A 135 26.95 -11.81 10.17
CA PRO A 135 26.98 -11.56 11.60
C PRO A 135 28.31 -10.90 11.94
N GLN A 136 28.25 -9.78 12.67
CA GLN A 136 29.41 -9.07 13.21
C GLN A 136 30.33 -10.06 13.92
N ARG A 137 31.42 -10.42 13.25
CA ARG A 137 32.46 -11.30 13.78
C ARG A 137 33.39 -10.42 14.60
N GLU A 138 33.32 -10.62 15.92
CA GLU A 138 34.41 -10.42 16.89
C GLU A 138 35.47 -9.40 16.47
N GLU A 139 35.25 -8.15 16.85
CA GLU A 139 36.35 -7.19 16.93
C GLU A 139 37.24 -7.62 18.10
N SER A 140 38.24 -8.39 17.72
CA SER A 140 39.33 -8.89 18.53
C SER A 140 40.06 -7.73 19.24
N LEU A 141 40.05 -7.83 20.55
CA LEU A 141 40.96 -7.26 21.54
C LEU A 141 42.37 -6.99 20.96
N PRO A 142 42.98 -5.80 21.15
CA PRO A 142 44.32 -5.55 20.66
C PRO A 142 45.35 -6.31 21.51
N GLU A 143 46.00 -7.30 20.90
CA GLU A 143 47.27 -7.85 21.36
C GLU A 143 48.32 -6.74 21.42
N THR A 144 48.77 -6.40 22.63
CA THR A 144 50.02 -5.65 22.83
C THR A 144 51.17 -6.62 23.03
N LYS A 145 51.90 -6.87 21.94
CA LYS A 145 53.22 -7.53 21.93
C LYS A 145 54.06 -6.74 20.94
N GLY A 146 55.22 -6.17 21.23
CA GLY A 146 56.20 -6.39 22.29
C GLY A 146 57.55 -6.14 21.62
N ALA A 147 58.41 -5.34 22.24
CA ALA A 147 59.78 -5.02 21.82
C ALA A 147 60.32 -4.03 22.86
N ASP A 148 61.49 -4.12 23.51
CA ASP A 148 62.72 -4.89 23.32
C ASP A 148 63.55 -4.72 24.62
N THR A 149 64.14 -5.78 25.19
CA THR A 149 65.55 -6.20 25.02
C THR A 149 66.54 -5.59 26.05
N HIS A 150 67.00 -6.48 26.93
CA HIS A 150 68.33 -6.64 27.54
C HIS A 150 69.37 -5.49 27.45
N ALA A 151 69.80 -4.99 28.61
CA ALA A 151 71.19 -5.02 29.11
C ALA A 151 71.23 -4.55 30.57
#